data_AF-A0A3A5HK90-F1
#
_entry.id   AF-A0A3A5HK90-F1
#
_cell.length_a   1.000
_cell.length_b   1.000
_cell.length_c   1.000
_cell.angle_alpha   90.00
_cell.angle_beta   90.00
_cell.angle_gamma   90.00
#
_symmetry.space_group_name_H-M   'P 1'
#
loop_
_entity.id
_entity.type
_entity.pdbx_description
1 polymer ?
#
loop_
_entity_poly.entity_id
_entity_poly.type
_entity_poly.pdbx_seq_one_letter_code
_entity_poly.pdbx_strand_id
1 'polypeptide(L)'
;MKKMSNIDLILIFLIGLSYTALITFFSPFANNEYLDGIFLFLIFIASGYSLLAVIYPDKYINELLKKPVLLLMLSAFLTMSVSVILKYSPLLMQTNLLIVVLSSLSMILSLIAYHRRKEILKPLKVQPVSPVADKSPQEKVMSYRQSLDKTTETIDQGRLKSVPKDPVKEKVEKKSVSPKKLSFTTNTPLDILVIIILSVLSLVTVSIPLLNNSIVKTILAGLFIFIIPGYLLMTLLFPGKESLEVIERWGLSVIISLALTSVIGIILFYTPLGINLSSILMIIGIISIILSAVAYIRVIKVPPSQRFSFKS
;
A
#
# COMPACT_ATOMS: atom_id res chain seq x y z
N MET A 1 16.14 -16.76 21.07
CA MET A 1 16.05 -16.16 19.71
C MET A 1 15.30 -17.13 18.82
N LYS A 2 14.04 -16.83 18.46
CA LYS A 2 13.21 -17.73 17.62
C LYS A 2 13.79 -17.72 16.21
N LYS A 3 14.29 -18.87 15.75
CA LYS A 3 14.93 -19.04 14.43
C LYS A 3 13.99 -18.50 13.35
N MET A 4 14.46 -17.44 12.70
CA MET A 4 13.68 -16.59 11.79
C MET A 4 13.60 -17.30 10.46
N SER A 5 12.40 -17.78 10.12
CA SER A 5 12.24 -18.70 9.01
C SER A 5 11.52 -18.03 7.85
N ASN A 6 12.25 -17.78 6.75
CA ASN A 6 11.70 -17.31 5.47
C ASN A 6 11.00 -18.45 4.69
N ILE A 7 10.53 -19.49 5.39
CA ILE A 7 9.85 -20.66 4.80
C ILE A 7 8.60 -20.23 4.04
N ASP A 8 7.91 -19.21 4.51
CA ASP A 8 6.73 -18.62 3.88
C ASP A 8 7.00 -18.14 2.44
N LEU A 9 8.09 -17.39 2.24
CA LEU A 9 8.48 -16.87 0.93
C LEU A 9 8.97 -18.00 0.01
N ILE A 10 9.73 -18.95 0.56
CA ILE A 10 10.18 -20.14 -0.17
C ILE A 10 8.98 -21.00 -0.61
N LEU A 11 7.98 -21.15 0.26
CA LEU A 11 6.76 -21.90 -0.05
C LEU A 11 5.98 -21.26 -1.20
N ILE A 12 5.82 -19.93 -1.20
CA ILE A 12 5.17 -19.21 -2.30
C ILE A 12 5.92 -19.39 -3.62
N PHE A 13 7.26 -19.32 -3.57
CA PHE A 13 8.10 -19.55 -4.73
C PHE A 13 7.92 -20.98 -5.27
N LEU A 14 7.92 -21.97 -4.38
CA LEU A 14 7.72 -23.38 -4.73
C LEU A 14 6.32 -23.65 -5.29
N ILE A 15 5.27 -23.03 -4.73
CA ILE A 15 3.91 -23.16 -5.25
C ILE A 15 3.82 -22.63 -6.69
N GLY A 16 4.39 -21.45 -6.95
CA GLY A 16 4.41 -20.87 -8.30
C GLY A 16 5.23 -21.71 -9.28
N LEU A 17 6.40 -22.19 -8.86
CA LEU A 17 7.23 -23.10 -9.66
C LEU A 17 6.53 -24.42 -9.94
N SER A 18 5.82 -24.98 -8.96
CA SER A 18 5.09 -26.24 -9.10
C SER A 18 3.99 -26.15 -10.15
N TYR A 19 3.20 -25.07 -10.15
CA TYR A 19 2.14 -24.90 -11.15
C TYR A 19 2.69 -24.72 -12.56
N THR A 20 3.67 -23.82 -12.71
CA THR A 20 4.32 -23.57 -14.01
C THR A 20 5.01 -24.81 -14.56
N ALA A 21 5.65 -25.62 -13.71
CA ALA A 21 6.20 -26.91 -14.10
C ALA A 21 5.09 -27.91 -14.49
N LEU A 22 4.03 -28.02 -13.69
CA LEU A 22 2.93 -28.95 -13.96
C LEU A 22 2.28 -28.68 -15.31
N ILE A 23 1.97 -27.42 -15.62
CA ILE A 23 1.30 -27.04 -16.88
C ILE A 23 2.22 -27.21 -18.10
N THR A 24 3.53 -27.00 -17.92
CA THR A 24 4.51 -27.06 -19.02
C THR A 24 4.92 -28.49 -19.35
N PHE A 25 5.15 -29.32 -18.34
CA PHE A 25 5.66 -30.68 -18.52
C PHE A 25 4.56 -31.74 -18.66
N PHE A 26 3.35 -31.47 -18.16
CA PHE A 26 2.26 -32.44 -18.15
C PHE A 26 1.05 -31.91 -18.91
N SER A 27 1.05 -32.13 -20.23
CA SER A 27 -0.03 -31.72 -21.14
C SER A 27 -1.45 -32.16 -20.74
N PRO A 28 -1.70 -33.30 -20.05
CA PRO A 28 -3.06 -33.66 -19.62
C PRO A 28 -3.66 -32.71 -18.59
N PHE A 29 -2.83 -31.99 -17.83
CA PHE A 29 -3.28 -31.04 -16.82
C PHE A 29 -3.44 -29.62 -17.37
N ALA A 30 -2.97 -29.35 -18.59
CA ALA A 30 -3.02 -28.03 -19.23
C ALA A 30 -4.44 -27.48 -19.43
N ASN A 31 -5.43 -28.38 -19.51
CA ASN A 31 -6.83 -28.04 -19.79
C ASN A 31 -7.79 -28.49 -18.67
N ASN A 32 -7.28 -28.75 -17.46
CA ASN A 32 -8.11 -29.20 -16.35
C ASN A 32 -8.62 -28.00 -15.54
N GLU A 33 -9.86 -27.59 -15.81
CA GLU A 33 -10.50 -26.43 -15.17
C GLU A 33 -10.52 -26.51 -13.63
N TYR A 34 -10.63 -27.72 -13.07
CA TYR A 34 -10.63 -27.92 -11.61
C TYR A 34 -9.26 -27.62 -11.01
N LEU A 35 -8.19 -28.08 -11.66
CA LEU A 35 -6.82 -27.79 -11.21
C LEU A 35 -6.53 -26.29 -11.34
N ASP A 36 -6.91 -25.69 -12.47
CA ASP A 36 -6.79 -24.24 -12.67
C ASP A 36 -7.51 -23.46 -11.56
N GLY A 37 -8.72 -23.85 -11.17
CA GLY A 37 -9.45 -23.22 -10.07
C GLY A 37 -8.73 -23.32 -8.71
N ILE A 38 -8.21 -24.50 -8.36
CA ILE A 38 -7.48 -24.72 -7.10
C ILE A 38 -6.20 -23.88 -7.08
N PHE A 39 -5.41 -23.93 -8.15
CA PHE A 39 -4.17 -23.16 -8.25
C PHE A 39 -4.41 -21.66 -8.32
N LEU A 40 -5.50 -21.22 -8.96
CA LEU A 40 -5.90 -19.83 -8.96
C LEU A 40 -6.19 -19.33 -7.55
N PHE A 41 -6.92 -20.10 -6.73
CA PHE A 41 -7.18 -19.74 -5.34
C PHE A 41 -5.88 -19.69 -4.51
N LEU A 42 -5.00 -20.67 -4.69
CA LEU A 42 -3.74 -20.75 -3.97
C LEU A 42 -2.80 -19.59 -4.34
N ILE A 43 -2.67 -19.30 -5.65
CA ILE A 43 -1.82 -18.22 -6.14
C ILE A 43 -2.41 -16.85 -5.83
N PHE A 44 -3.75 -16.73 -5.75
CA PHE A 44 -4.41 -15.50 -5.34
C PHE A 44 -3.94 -15.09 -3.94
N ILE A 45 -4.03 -15.99 -2.96
CA ILE A 45 -3.55 -15.73 -1.58
C ILE A 45 -2.04 -15.50 -1.57
N ALA A 46 -1.28 -16.33 -2.28
CA ALA A 46 0.18 -16.25 -2.32
C ALA A 46 0.67 -14.92 -2.92
N SER A 47 0.01 -14.42 -3.96
CA SER A 47 0.36 -13.17 -4.65
C SER A 47 0.14 -11.96 -3.74
N GLY A 48 -0.98 -11.91 -3.01
CA GLY A 48 -1.25 -10.89 -1.99
C GLY A 48 -0.25 -10.94 -0.84
N TYR A 49 0.08 -12.14 -0.36
CA TYR A 49 1.10 -12.30 0.68
C TYR A 49 2.47 -11.84 0.22
N SER A 50 2.89 -12.22 -0.98
CA SER A 50 4.19 -11.87 -1.55
C SER A 50 4.36 -10.36 -1.66
N LEU A 51 3.35 -9.67 -2.18
CA LEU A 51 3.34 -8.22 -2.25
C LEU A 51 3.30 -7.58 -0.85
N LEU A 52 2.59 -8.18 0.11
CA LEU A 52 2.53 -7.69 1.48
C LEU A 52 3.89 -7.80 2.18
N ALA A 53 4.61 -8.89 1.95
CA ALA A 53 5.96 -9.12 2.47
C ALA A 53 7.00 -8.19 1.85
N VAL A 54 6.78 -7.71 0.62
CA VAL A 54 7.60 -6.65 0.02
C VAL A 54 7.36 -5.30 0.72
N ILE A 55 6.10 -4.98 1.04
CA ILE A 55 5.72 -3.70 1.69
C ILE A 55 6.13 -3.66 3.16
N TYR A 56 5.92 -4.75 3.91
CA TYR A 56 6.28 -4.91 5.33
C TYR A 56 7.32 -6.01 5.52
N PRO A 57 8.57 -5.77 5.11
CA PRO A 57 9.63 -6.77 5.22
C PRO A 57 10.06 -7.03 6.66
N ASP A 58 9.76 -6.13 7.59
CA ASP A 58 10.02 -6.24 9.03
C ASP A 58 9.06 -7.19 9.76
N LYS A 59 7.89 -7.48 9.16
CA LYS A 59 6.84 -8.29 9.77
C LYS A 59 6.85 -9.73 9.23
N TYR A 60 6.56 -10.68 10.12
CA TYR A 60 6.54 -12.13 9.82
C TYR A 60 5.12 -12.66 9.61
N ILE A 61 5.01 -13.91 9.16
CA ILE A 61 3.73 -14.57 8.81
C ILE A 61 2.63 -14.37 9.88
N ASN A 62 2.97 -14.51 11.16
CA ASN A 62 2.03 -14.39 12.28
C ASN A 62 1.52 -12.95 12.50
N GLU A 63 2.27 -11.95 12.04
CA GLU A 63 1.87 -10.54 12.12
C GLU A 63 1.19 -10.08 10.82
N LEU A 64 1.61 -10.61 9.67
CA LEU A 64 0.96 -10.36 8.38
C LEU A 64 -0.46 -10.96 8.35
N LEU A 65 -0.63 -12.19 8.84
CA LEU A 65 -1.92 -12.88 8.90
C LEU A 65 -2.93 -12.19 9.85
N LYS A 66 -2.46 -11.35 10.78
CA LYS A 66 -3.34 -10.51 11.61
C LYS A 66 -3.98 -9.36 10.83
N LYS A 67 -3.54 -9.09 9.60
CA LYS A 67 -4.13 -8.10 8.69
C LYS A 67 -4.75 -8.79 7.46
N PRO A 68 -5.77 -9.66 7.63
CA PRO A 68 -6.33 -10.45 6.53
C PRO A 68 -6.96 -9.57 5.44
N VAL A 69 -7.57 -8.46 5.85
CA VAL A 69 -8.17 -7.47 4.93
C VAL A 69 -7.12 -6.91 3.96
N LEU A 70 -5.92 -6.57 4.47
CA LEU A 70 -4.86 -6.00 3.63
C LEU A 70 -4.30 -7.03 2.65
N LEU A 71 -4.14 -8.28 3.10
CA LEU A 71 -3.69 -9.37 2.24
C LEU A 71 -4.67 -9.57 1.06
N LEU A 72 -5.97 -9.61 1.34
CA LEU A 72 -7.01 -9.77 0.32
C LEU A 72 -7.11 -8.57 -0.63
N MET A 73 -6.94 -7.36 -0.11
CA MET A 73 -6.93 -6.15 -0.94
C MET A 73 -5.79 -6.21 -1.96
N LEU A 74 -4.62 -6.62 -1.50
CA LEU A 74 -3.39 -6.62 -2.27
C LEU A 74 -3.37 -7.76 -3.29
N SER A 75 -3.92 -8.93 -2.95
CA SER A 75 -4.13 -10.02 -3.92
C SER A 75 -5.11 -9.60 -5.01
N ALA A 76 -6.27 -9.07 -4.63
CA ALA A 76 -7.29 -8.68 -5.60
C ALA A 76 -6.82 -7.55 -6.51
N PHE A 77 -6.10 -6.55 -5.99
CA PHE A 77 -5.49 -5.50 -6.79
C PHE A 77 -4.49 -6.06 -7.81
N LEU A 78 -3.63 -6.99 -7.39
CA LEU A 78 -2.61 -7.58 -8.26
C LEU A 78 -3.24 -8.46 -9.34
N THR A 79 -4.14 -9.37 -8.97
CA THR A 79 -4.85 -10.25 -9.91
C THR A 79 -5.64 -9.45 -10.94
N MET A 80 -6.33 -8.40 -10.50
CA MET A 80 -7.11 -7.55 -11.39
C MET A 80 -6.20 -6.77 -12.36
N SER A 81 -5.10 -6.22 -11.87
CA SER A 81 -4.13 -5.52 -12.73
C SER A 81 -3.59 -6.44 -13.82
N VAL A 82 -3.19 -7.67 -13.46
CA VAL A 82 -2.73 -8.67 -14.43
C VAL A 82 -3.85 -9.06 -15.40
N SER A 83 -5.07 -9.29 -14.91
CA SER A 83 -6.21 -9.63 -15.75
C SER A 83 -6.52 -8.53 -16.78
N VAL A 84 -6.48 -7.25 -16.39
CA VAL A 84 -6.67 -6.13 -17.32
C VAL A 84 -5.55 -6.11 -18.37
N ILE A 85 -4.29 -6.27 -17.97
CA ILE A 85 -3.14 -6.28 -18.90
C ILE A 85 -3.28 -7.41 -19.91
N LEU A 86 -3.61 -8.61 -19.44
CA LEU A 86 -3.76 -9.78 -20.30
C LEU A 86 -4.93 -9.66 -21.29
N LYS A 87 -5.97 -8.90 -20.94
CA LYS A 87 -7.18 -8.78 -21.78
C LYS A 87 -6.87 -8.06 -23.08
N TYR A 88 -5.85 -7.21 -23.06
CA TYR A 88 -5.37 -6.42 -24.18
C TYR A 88 -4.11 -6.99 -24.82
N SER A 89 -3.63 -8.12 -24.32
CA SER A 89 -2.53 -8.85 -24.94
C SER A 89 -3.05 -9.63 -26.16
N PRO A 90 -2.25 -9.80 -27.23
CA PRO A 90 -2.61 -10.68 -28.35
C PRO A 90 -2.71 -12.17 -27.94
N LEU A 91 -2.25 -12.51 -26.74
CA LEU A 91 -2.44 -13.83 -26.15
C LEU A 91 -3.90 -13.99 -25.72
N LEU A 92 -4.58 -15.02 -26.25
CA LEU A 92 -5.95 -15.33 -25.86
C LEU A 92 -6.07 -15.47 -24.33
N MET A 93 -7.17 -14.96 -23.78
CA MET A 93 -7.51 -14.99 -22.36
C MET A 93 -7.84 -16.40 -21.87
N GLN A 94 -6.82 -17.25 -21.81
CA GLN A 94 -6.90 -18.55 -21.17
C GLN A 94 -6.59 -18.40 -19.66
N THR A 95 -7.36 -19.10 -18.82
CA THR A 95 -7.21 -19.08 -17.35
C THR A 95 -5.83 -19.50 -16.91
N ASN A 96 -5.26 -20.51 -17.57
CA ASN A 96 -3.89 -20.98 -17.37
C ASN A 96 -2.86 -19.84 -17.47
N LEU A 97 -3.01 -18.93 -18.43
CA LEU A 97 -2.08 -17.84 -18.70
C LEU A 97 -2.14 -16.78 -17.61
N LEU A 98 -3.33 -16.47 -17.10
CA LEU A 98 -3.49 -15.61 -15.91
C LEU A 98 -2.73 -16.18 -14.72
N ILE A 99 -2.87 -17.48 -14.45
CA ILE A 99 -2.22 -18.15 -13.32
C ILE A 99 -0.70 -18.19 -13.53
N VAL A 100 -0.23 -18.46 -14.76
CA VAL A 100 1.21 -18.43 -15.10
C VAL A 100 1.82 -17.04 -14.90
N VAL A 101 1.19 -15.97 -15.39
CA VAL A 101 1.72 -14.61 -15.21
C VAL A 101 1.67 -14.19 -13.74
N LEU A 102 0.56 -14.48 -13.05
CA LEU A 102 0.42 -14.16 -11.63
C LEU A 102 1.42 -14.95 -10.76
N SER A 103 1.68 -16.22 -11.10
CA SER A 103 2.68 -17.03 -10.41
C SER A 103 4.10 -16.52 -10.64
N SER A 104 4.44 -16.17 -11.89
CA SER A 104 5.73 -15.57 -12.23
C SER A 104 5.96 -14.27 -11.45
N LEU A 105 4.95 -13.41 -11.40
CA LEU A 105 5.00 -12.17 -10.65
C LEU A 105 5.14 -12.40 -9.14
N SER A 106 4.41 -13.37 -8.59
CA SER A 106 4.50 -13.74 -7.18
C SER A 106 5.87 -14.31 -6.80
N MET A 107 6.52 -15.06 -7.70
CA MET A 107 7.87 -15.59 -7.52
C MET A 107 8.89 -14.45 -7.49
N ILE A 108 8.79 -13.49 -8.40
CA ILE A 108 9.66 -12.29 -8.44
C ILE A 108 9.49 -11.48 -7.15
N LEU A 109 8.25 -11.20 -6.75
CA LEU A 109 7.96 -10.49 -5.51
C LEU A 109 8.49 -11.23 -4.27
N SER A 110 8.42 -12.57 -4.27
CA SER A 110 8.92 -13.38 -3.16
C SER A 110 10.44 -13.29 -3.05
N LEU A 111 11.15 -13.30 -4.18
CA LEU A 111 12.60 -13.09 -4.22
C LEU A 111 12.96 -11.69 -3.72
N ILE A 112 12.22 -10.65 -4.13
CA ILE A 112 12.44 -9.27 -3.67
C ILE A 112 12.21 -9.18 -2.15
N ALA A 113 11.11 -9.75 -1.65
CA ALA A 113 10.80 -9.79 -0.23
C ALA A 113 11.88 -10.52 0.57
N TYR A 114 12.39 -11.64 0.04
CA TYR A 114 13.46 -12.41 0.67
C TYR A 114 14.75 -11.59 0.78
N HIS A 115 15.13 -10.88 -0.28
CA HIS A 115 16.30 -9.99 -0.25
C HIS A 115 16.10 -8.83 0.73
N ARG A 116 14.94 -8.16 0.70
CA ARG A 116 14.61 -7.08 1.64
C ARG A 116 14.66 -7.55 3.10
N ARG A 117 14.09 -8.71 3.42
CA ARG A 117 14.16 -9.31 4.75
C ARG A 117 15.60 -9.56 5.18
N LYS A 118 16.41 -10.12 4.28
CA LYS A 118 17.82 -10.41 4.56
C LYS A 118 18.64 -9.13 4.78
N GLU A 119 18.35 -8.04 4.07
CA GLU A 119 19.03 -6.76 4.25
C GLU A 119 18.71 -6.10 5.59
N ILE A 120 17.45 -6.14 6.03
CA ILE A 120 17.03 -5.58 7.32
C ILE A 120 17.61 -6.37 8.50
N LEU A 121 17.86 -7.67 8.29
CA LEU A 121 18.44 -8.56 9.29
C LEU A 121 19.98 -8.61 9.26
N LYS A 122 20.64 -7.87 8.37
CA LYS A 122 22.08 -7.66 8.50
C LYS A 122 22.27 -6.83 9.77
N PRO A 123 22.90 -7.36 10.83
CA PRO A 123 23.33 -6.50 11.91
C PRO A 123 24.20 -5.42 11.27
N LEU A 124 23.97 -4.16 11.65
CA LEU A 124 24.89 -3.06 11.35
C LEU A 124 26.29 -3.61 11.53
N LYS A 125 27.06 -3.68 10.44
CA LYS A 125 28.43 -4.17 10.46
C LYS A 125 29.21 -3.13 11.26
N VAL A 126 29.23 -3.26 12.59
CA VAL A 126 30.13 -2.51 13.45
C VAL A 126 31.51 -2.90 12.96
N GLN A 127 32.19 -1.95 12.33
CA GLN A 127 33.59 -2.13 11.96
C GLN A 127 34.33 -2.55 13.24
N PRO A 128 35.13 -3.63 13.22
CA PRO A 128 36.05 -3.85 14.32
C PRO A 128 36.95 -2.61 14.35
N VAL A 129 36.86 -1.83 15.43
CA VAL A 129 37.85 -0.80 15.69
C VAL A 129 39.19 -1.53 15.75
N SER A 130 40.00 -1.33 14.71
CA SER A 130 41.36 -1.85 14.64
C SER A 130 42.11 -1.38 15.89
N PRO A 131 42.86 -2.25 16.59
CA PRO A 131 43.57 -1.85 17.79
C PRO A 131 44.65 -0.83 17.40
N VAL A 132 44.40 0.44 17.65
CA VAL A 132 45.44 1.46 17.63
C VAL A 132 46.32 1.19 18.84
N ALA A 133 47.56 0.82 18.54
CA ALA A 133 48.61 0.65 19.52
C ALA A 133 48.76 1.91 20.39
N ASP A 134 48.94 1.65 21.68
CA ASP A 134 49.74 2.45 22.61
C ASP A 134 49.22 3.86 22.99
N LYS A 135 48.59 3.94 24.17
CA LYS A 135 49.14 4.62 25.37
C LYS A 135 48.16 4.53 26.54
N SER A 136 48.70 4.37 27.75
CA SER A 136 47.95 4.05 28.98
C SER A 136 46.91 5.12 29.39
N PRO A 137 45.84 4.74 30.12
CA PRO A 137 44.76 5.65 30.53
C PRO A 137 45.20 6.89 31.36
N GLN A 138 46.39 6.87 31.95
CA GLN A 138 46.83 7.91 32.88
C GLN A 138 47.32 9.19 32.18
N GLU A 139 47.83 9.10 30.94
CA GLU A 139 48.37 10.25 30.20
C GLU A 139 47.25 11.18 29.68
N LYS A 140 46.07 10.62 29.33
CA LYS A 140 44.89 11.39 28.92
C LYS A 140 44.21 12.10 30.09
N VAL A 141 44.17 11.50 31.27
CA VAL A 141 43.55 12.11 32.46
C VAL A 141 44.37 13.30 32.97
N MET A 142 45.70 13.26 32.82
CA MET A 142 46.61 14.36 33.13
C MET A 142 46.39 15.60 32.24
N SER A 143 46.17 15.39 30.93
CA SER A 143 45.85 16.46 29.97
C SER A 143 44.49 17.13 30.25
N TYR A 144 43.50 16.36 30.71
CA TYR A 144 42.21 16.90 31.14
C TYR A 144 42.28 17.63 32.48
N ARG A 145 43.11 17.19 33.45
CA ARG A 145 43.31 17.91 34.71
C ARG A 145 44.05 19.24 34.53
N GLN A 146 45.07 19.29 33.68
CA GLN A 146 45.79 20.53 33.36
C GLN A 146 44.92 21.58 32.65
N SER A 147 43.85 21.17 31.97
CA SER A 147 42.87 22.09 31.35
C SER A 147 41.76 22.53 32.31
N LEU A 148 41.48 21.76 33.37
CA LEU A 148 40.56 22.11 34.46
C LEU A 148 41.19 23.07 35.49
N ASP A 149 42.47 22.94 35.82
CA ASP A 149 43.16 23.86 36.74
C ASP A 149 43.33 25.26 36.15
N LYS A 150 43.56 25.38 34.82
CA LYS A 150 43.65 26.70 34.15
C LYS A 150 42.33 27.47 34.08
N THR A 151 41.19 26.81 34.26
CA THR A 151 39.87 27.48 34.25
C THR A 151 39.41 27.86 35.65
N THR A 152 40.07 27.35 36.69
CA THR A 152 39.67 27.57 38.10
C THR A 152 40.41 28.74 38.76
N GLU A 153 41.51 29.24 38.17
CA GLU A 153 42.28 30.38 38.73
C GLU A 153 41.71 31.77 38.38
N THR A 154 40.62 31.90 37.61
CA THR A 154 40.10 33.23 37.20
C THR A 154 38.73 33.60 37.81
N ILE A 155 38.22 32.84 38.77
CA ILE A 155 36.95 33.16 39.46
C ILE A 155 37.10 32.97 40.97
N ASP A 156 37.90 33.83 41.61
CA ASP A 156 37.84 34.04 43.07
C ASP A 156 37.64 35.52 43.45
N GLN A 157 36.87 36.26 42.64
CA GLN A 157 36.30 37.53 43.10
C GLN A 157 34.83 37.66 42.70
N GLY A 158 33.97 37.37 43.69
CA GLY A 158 32.76 38.15 43.89
C GLY A 158 31.45 37.60 43.34
N ARG A 159 30.63 37.10 44.29
CA ARG A 159 29.16 37.14 44.33
C ARG A 159 28.38 36.00 43.64
N LEU A 160 27.96 35.04 44.48
CA LEU A 160 26.80 34.18 44.26
C LEU A 160 25.52 35.02 44.08
N LYS A 161 24.77 34.80 42.99
CA LYS A 161 23.39 34.26 43.03
C LYS A 161 22.71 34.19 41.66
N SER A 162 21.91 33.13 41.55
CA SER A 162 20.80 32.87 40.63
C SER A 162 21.10 32.73 39.14
N VAL A 163 20.80 31.53 38.62
CA VAL A 163 20.56 31.21 37.21
C VAL A 163 19.25 31.87 36.76
N PRO A 164 19.26 32.61 35.63
CA PRO A 164 18.09 32.61 34.75
C PRO A 164 18.40 32.12 33.34
N LYS A 165 17.38 31.46 32.79
CA LYS A 165 17.29 30.91 31.44
C LYS A 165 17.12 32.01 30.38
N ASP A 166 17.71 31.72 29.21
CA ASP A 166 17.51 32.27 27.85
C ASP A 166 17.85 33.75 27.64
N PRO A 167 18.59 34.12 26.56
CA PRO A 167 17.94 34.23 25.23
C PRO A 167 18.84 34.02 23.97
N VAL A 168 18.20 33.46 22.93
CA VAL A 168 18.10 34.02 21.56
C VAL A 168 19.36 34.21 20.67
N LYS A 169 19.39 33.35 19.61
CA LYS A 169 19.60 33.58 18.15
C LYS A 169 20.81 34.40 17.65
N GLU A 170 21.58 33.81 16.71
CA GLU A 170 21.68 34.20 15.29
C GLU A 170 22.52 33.15 14.51
N LYS A 171 21.91 32.26 13.71
CA LYS A 171 21.73 32.28 12.24
C LYS A 171 23.01 32.00 11.42
N VAL A 172 23.17 30.74 11.00
CA VAL A 172 23.88 30.40 9.75
C VAL A 172 22.97 29.53 8.89
N GLU A 173 22.69 30.07 7.73
CA GLU A 173 21.89 29.57 6.64
C GLU A 173 22.48 28.27 6.05
N LYS A 174 21.66 27.21 6.01
CA LYS A 174 21.90 26.05 5.14
C LYS A 174 20.70 25.90 4.20
N LYS A 175 20.94 26.18 2.92
CA LYS A 175 20.06 25.85 1.79
C LYS A 175 19.62 24.38 1.89
N SER A 176 18.38 24.17 2.35
CA SER A 176 17.69 22.90 2.19
C SER A 176 17.08 22.86 0.80
N VAL A 177 17.77 22.21 -0.15
CA VAL A 177 17.14 21.76 -1.37
C VAL A 177 16.13 20.68 -0.97
N SER A 178 14.87 21.11 -0.88
CA SER A 178 13.72 20.27 -0.59
C SER A 178 13.66 19.15 -1.64
N PRO A 179 13.72 17.85 -1.27
CA PRO A 179 13.24 16.85 -2.19
C PRO A 179 11.76 17.18 -2.36
N LYS A 180 11.33 17.42 -3.61
CA LYS A 180 9.93 17.59 -3.98
C LYS A 180 9.17 16.31 -3.61
N LYS A 181 8.84 16.18 -2.33
CA LYS A 181 7.93 15.18 -1.80
C LYS A 181 6.60 15.53 -2.44
N LEU A 182 6.18 14.70 -3.38
CA LEU A 182 4.81 14.69 -3.87
C LEU A 182 3.95 14.23 -2.68
N SER A 183 3.63 15.18 -1.80
CA SER A 183 2.72 14.97 -0.71
C SER A 183 1.35 14.71 -1.35
N PHE A 184 0.87 13.48 -1.24
CA PHE A 184 -0.55 13.18 -1.45
C PHE A 184 -1.33 13.80 -0.28
N THR A 185 -1.38 15.13 -0.24
CA THR A 185 -2.29 15.88 0.62
C THR A 185 -3.66 15.71 0.00
N THR A 186 -4.39 14.68 0.41
CA THR A 186 -5.82 14.62 0.12
C THR A 186 -6.48 15.72 0.92
N ASN A 187 -6.64 16.89 0.30
CA ASN A 187 -7.73 17.76 0.69
C ASN A 187 -8.98 16.93 0.39
N THR A 188 -9.59 16.36 1.42
CA THR A 188 -10.85 15.59 1.34
C THR A 188 -11.88 16.15 0.34
N PRO A 189 -12.05 17.48 0.15
CA PRO A 189 -12.89 18.01 -0.92
C PRO A 189 -12.36 17.80 -2.36
N LEU A 190 -11.03 17.83 -2.59
CA LEU A 190 -10.43 17.58 -3.91
C LEU A 190 -10.63 16.12 -4.35
N ASP A 191 -10.49 15.16 -3.45
CA ASP A 191 -10.70 13.75 -3.78
C ASP A 191 -12.14 13.50 -4.26
N ILE A 192 -13.12 14.11 -3.58
CA ILE A 192 -14.53 14.02 -3.95
C ILE A 192 -14.76 14.65 -5.34
N LEU A 193 -14.13 15.80 -5.63
CA LEU A 193 -14.19 16.43 -6.94
C LEU A 193 -13.64 15.51 -8.03
N VAL A 194 -12.47 14.90 -7.80
CA VAL A 194 -11.87 13.94 -8.74
C VAL A 194 -12.82 12.77 -9.00
N ILE A 195 -13.46 12.25 -7.96
CA ILE A 195 -14.42 11.14 -8.09
C ILE A 195 -15.67 11.56 -8.88
N ILE A 196 -16.18 12.78 -8.68
CA ILE A 196 -17.30 13.32 -9.47
C ILE A 196 -16.91 13.40 -10.94
N ILE A 197 -15.76 13.99 -11.25
CA ILE A 197 -15.25 14.09 -12.63
C ILE A 197 -15.13 12.70 -13.26
N LEU A 198 -14.57 11.74 -12.51
CA LEU A 198 -14.42 10.37 -12.98
C LEU A 198 -15.76 9.66 -13.19
N SER A 199 -16.76 9.96 -12.36
CA SER A 199 -18.12 9.41 -12.48
C SER A 199 -18.83 9.96 -13.69
N VAL A 200 -18.71 11.26 -13.95
CA VAL A 200 -19.24 11.89 -15.16
C VAL A 200 -18.54 11.31 -16.40
N LEU A 201 -17.21 11.19 -16.39
CA LEU A 201 -16.44 10.59 -17.48
C LEU A 201 -16.87 9.13 -17.74
N SER A 202 -17.21 8.39 -16.69
CA SER A 202 -17.73 7.03 -16.78
C SER A 202 -19.07 6.98 -17.49
N LEU A 203 -20.01 7.85 -17.13
CA LEU A 203 -21.31 7.96 -17.80
C LEU A 203 -21.18 8.37 -19.26
N VAL A 204 -20.28 9.31 -19.57
CA VAL A 204 -19.98 9.73 -20.94
C VAL A 204 -19.42 8.56 -21.76
N THR A 205 -18.48 7.79 -21.19
CA THR A 205 -17.88 6.62 -21.84
C THR A 205 -18.92 5.55 -22.17
N VAL A 206 -19.93 5.36 -21.31
CA VAL A 206 -21.04 4.42 -21.54
C VAL A 206 -22.02 4.95 -22.60
N SER A 207 -22.26 6.26 -22.61
CA SER A 207 -23.26 6.88 -23.51
C SER A 207 -22.79 7.00 -24.95
N ILE A 208 -21.47 7.12 -25.19
CA ILE A 208 -20.91 7.25 -26.53
C ILE A 208 -20.56 5.84 -27.07
N PRO A 209 -21.22 5.33 -28.13
CA PRO A 209 -21.00 3.97 -28.64
C PRO A 209 -19.54 3.69 -29.03
N LEU A 210 -18.83 4.69 -29.57
CA LEU A 210 -17.42 4.58 -29.94
C LEU A 210 -16.50 4.35 -28.74
N LEU A 211 -16.83 4.91 -27.58
CA LEU A 211 -16.06 4.73 -26.34
C LEU A 211 -16.50 3.49 -25.57
N ASN A 212 -17.72 3.01 -25.82
CA ASN A 212 -18.25 1.85 -25.12
C ASN A 212 -17.42 0.58 -25.36
N ASN A 213 -16.70 0.43 -26.48
CA ASN A 213 -15.81 -0.71 -26.71
C ASN A 213 -14.32 -0.44 -26.44
N SER A 214 -14.01 0.71 -25.83
CA SER A 214 -12.63 1.14 -25.60
C SER A 214 -11.97 0.50 -24.38
N ILE A 215 -10.63 0.51 -24.38
CA ILE A 215 -9.80 0.18 -23.19
C ILE A 215 -10.17 1.05 -21.99
N VAL A 216 -10.48 2.33 -22.26
CA VAL A 216 -10.86 3.30 -21.24
C VAL A 216 -12.06 2.79 -20.43
N LYS A 217 -13.08 2.22 -21.08
CA LYS A 217 -14.25 1.65 -20.37
C LYS A 217 -13.85 0.56 -19.39
N THR A 218 -13.01 -0.39 -19.80
CA THR A 218 -12.64 -1.51 -18.92
C THR A 218 -11.83 -1.04 -17.72
N ILE A 219 -10.87 -0.13 -17.93
CA ILE A 219 -10.06 0.42 -16.83
C ILE A 219 -10.97 1.19 -15.86
N LEU A 220 -11.86 2.03 -16.40
CA LEU A 220 -12.78 2.82 -15.60
C LEU A 220 -13.77 1.93 -14.84
N ALA A 221 -14.35 0.93 -15.51
CA ALA A 221 -15.21 -0.06 -14.87
C ALA A 221 -14.50 -0.77 -13.73
N GLY A 222 -13.26 -1.19 -13.96
CA GLY A 222 -12.45 -1.81 -12.93
C GLY A 222 -12.26 -0.90 -11.71
N LEU A 223 -11.88 0.35 -11.94
CA LEU A 223 -11.65 1.32 -10.88
C LEU A 223 -12.93 1.61 -10.06
N PHE A 224 -14.07 1.71 -10.75
CA PHE A 224 -15.38 1.89 -10.12
C PHE A 224 -15.83 0.67 -9.33
N ILE A 225 -15.63 -0.53 -9.85
CA ILE A 225 -16.03 -1.77 -9.16
C ILE A 225 -15.17 -1.98 -7.89
N PHE A 226 -13.89 -1.64 -7.96
CA PHE A 226 -12.93 -2.06 -6.94
C PHE A 226 -12.70 -1.03 -5.82
N ILE A 227 -12.76 0.28 -6.10
CA ILE A 227 -12.27 1.31 -5.17
C ILE A 227 -13.29 2.41 -4.88
N ILE A 228 -13.86 3.01 -5.93
CA ILE A 228 -14.52 4.33 -5.81
C ILE A 228 -15.72 4.36 -4.86
N PRO A 229 -16.77 3.55 -5.05
CA PRO A 229 -17.97 3.66 -4.24
C PRO A 229 -17.71 3.24 -2.80
N GLY A 230 -16.80 2.28 -2.58
CA GLY A 230 -16.33 1.91 -1.25
C GLY A 230 -15.58 3.05 -0.55
N TYR A 231 -14.72 3.77 -1.26
CA TYR A 231 -14.03 4.95 -0.70
C TYR A 231 -15.01 6.07 -0.33
N LEU A 232 -16.01 6.33 -1.19
CA LEU A 232 -17.07 7.29 -0.91
C LEU A 232 -17.88 6.90 0.34
N LEU A 233 -18.24 5.63 0.47
CA LEU A 233 -18.92 5.11 1.65
C LEU A 233 -18.06 5.21 2.91
N MET A 234 -16.75 4.95 2.83
CA MET A 234 -15.85 5.10 3.98
C MET A 234 -15.67 6.57 4.38
N THR A 235 -15.61 7.47 3.40
CA THR A 235 -15.57 8.92 3.65
C THR A 235 -16.88 9.39 4.26
N LEU A 236 -18.00 8.82 3.82
CA LEU A 236 -19.32 9.09 4.37
C LEU A 236 -19.44 8.56 5.79
N LEU A 237 -19.15 7.29 6.05
CA LEU A 237 -19.36 6.65 7.36
C LEU A 237 -18.37 7.13 8.41
N PHE A 238 -17.11 7.31 8.02
CA PHE A 238 -15.99 7.60 8.92
C PHE A 238 -15.17 8.81 8.42
N PRO A 239 -15.72 10.04 8.45
CA PRO A 239 -15.02 11.23 7.93
C PRO A 239 -13.81 11.69 8.78
N GLY A 240 -13.71 11.23 10.02
CA GLY A 240 -12.69 11.67 10.99
C GLY A 240 -11.32 11.00 10.82
N LYS A 241 -10.26 11.67 11.28
CA LYS A 241 -8.87 11.14 11.32
C LYS A 241 -8.69 9.94 12.23
N GLU A 242 -9.33 9.94 13.39
CA GLU A 242 -9.04 9.00 14.48
C GLU A 242 -9.90 7.73 14.45
N SER A 243 -10.79 7.59 13.46
CA SER A 243 -11.71 6.46 13.43
C SER A 243 -11.07 5.14 12.99
N LEU A 244 -10.09 5.20 12.08
CA LEU A 244 -9.49 4.03 11.44
C LEU A 244 -8.04 4.33 11.04
N GLU A 245 -7.15 3.33 11.19
CA GLU A 245 -5.83 3.41 10.58
C GLU A 245 -5.96 3.60 9.06
N VAL A 246 -5.00 4.29 8.44
CA VAL A 246 -4.99 4.52 6.98
C VAL A 246 -5.20 3.21 6.22
N ILE A 247 -4.47 2.18 6.62
CA ILE A 247 -4.47 0.87 5.97
C ILE A 247 -5.82 0.16 6.11
N GLU A 248 -6.46 0.27 7.26
CA GLU A 248 -7.79 -0.31 7.51
C GLU A 248 -8.84 0.40 6.69
N ARG A 249 -8.76 1.73 6.56
CA ARG A 249 -9.65 2.53 5.72
C ARG A 249 -9.58 2.10 4.26
N TRP A 250 -8.38 1.89 3.72
CA TRP A 250 -8.19 1.38 2.35
C TRP A 250 -8.76 -0.03 2.20
N GLY A 251 -8.43 -0.93 3.12
CA GLY A 251 -8.90 -2.31 3.07
C GLY A 251 -10.43 -2.44 3.14
N LEU A 252 -11.06 -1.73 4.08
CA LEU A 252 -12.51 -1.70 4.24
C LEU A 252 -13.20 -1.05 3.04
N SER A 253 -12.59 -0.04 2.41
CA SER A 253 -13.15 0.56 1.19
C SER A 253 -13.27 -0.46 0.06
N VAL A 254 -12.26 -1.31 -0.15
CA VAL A 254 -12.32 -2.34 -1.20
C VAL A 254 -13.37 -3.40 -0.89
N ILE A 255 -13.45 -3.87 0.36
CA ILE A 255 -14.50 -4.83 0.77
C ILE A 255 -15.90 -4.26 0.53
N ILE A 256 -16.13 -3.02 0.94
CA ILE A 256 -17.43 -2.35 0.76
C ILE A 256 -17.72 -2.13 -0.73
N SER A 257 -16.72 -1.81 -1.55
CA SER A 257 -16.88 -1.65 -2.99
C SER A 257 -17.30 -2.96 -3.67
N LEU A 258 -16.66 -4.07 -3.31
CA LEU A 258 -17.00 -5.40 -3.82
C LEU A 258 -18.39 -5.84 -3.36
N ALA A 259 -18.72 -5.63 -2.09
CA ALA A 259 -20.05 -5.92 -1.56
C ALA A 259 -21.14 -5.13 -2.31
N LEU A 260 -20.94 -3.81 -2.47
CA LEU A 260 -21.89 -2.95 -3.17
C LEU A 260 -22.05 -3.35 -4.64
N THR A 261 -20.94 -3.59 -5.34
CA THR A 261 -20.98 -4.01 -6.75
C THR A 261 -21.69 -5.36 -6.90
N SER A 262 -21.47 -6.29 -5.97
CA SER A 262 -22.12 -7.61 -6.00
C SER A 262 -23.63 -7.48 -5.85
N VAL A 263 -24.08 -6.65 -4.90
CA VAL A 263 -25.51 -6.34 -4.71
C VAL A 263 -26.09 -5.68 -5.97
N ILE A 264 -25.39 -4.72 -6.56
CA ILE A 264 -25.79 -4.07 -7.81
C ILE A 264 -25.93 -5.12 -8.92
N GLY A 265 -24.95 -6.00 -9.11
CA GLY A 265 -25.00 -7.06 -10.12
C GLY A 265 -26.23 -7.97 -9.98
N ILE A 266 -26.59 -8.32 -8.74
CA ILE A 266 -27.80 -9.09 -8.45
C ILE A 266 -29.05 -8.28 -8.80
N ILE A 267 -29.12 -6.99 -8.46
CA ILE A 267 -30.26 -6.13 -8.81
C ILE A 267 -30.42 -6.02 -10.33
N LEU A 268 -29.31 -5.83 -11.06
CA LEU A 268 -29.32 -5.76 -12.53
C LEU A 268 -29.77 -7.06 -13.18
N PHE A 269 -29.50 -8.20 -12.56
CA PHE A 269 -29.98 -9.49 -13.05
C PHE A 269 -31.51 -9.54 -13.17
N TYR A 270 -32.21 -8.93 -12.21
CA TYR A 270 -33.67 -8.85 -12.20
C TYR A 270 -34.24 -7.65 -12.97
N THR A 271 -33.37 -6.80 -13.54
CA THR A 271 -33.77 -5.58 -14.24
C THR A 271 -33.70 -5.78 -15.75
N PRO A 272 -34.57 -5.14 -16.57
CA PRO A 272 -34.51 -5.23 -18.03
C PRO A 272 -33.18 -4.80 -18.67
N LEU A 273 -32.33 -4.08 -17.93
CA LEU A 273 -30.99 -3.64 -18.36
C LEU A 273 -29.99 -4.80 -18.52
N GLY A 274 -30.24 -5.94 -17.86
CA GLY A 274 -29.38 -7.12 -17.85
C GLY A 274 -28.00 -6.92 -17.21
N ILE A 275 -27.25 -8.02 -17.05
CA ILE A 275 -25.87 -8.00 -16.55
C ILE A 275 -24.91 -7.68 -17.69
N ASN A 276 -24.87 -6.40 -18.08
CA ASN A 276 -23.89 -5.88 -19.02
C ASN A 276 -22.91 -4.96 -18.31
N LEU A 277 -21.65 -4.94 -18.73
CA LEU A 277 -20.63 -4.07 -18.14
C LEU A 277 -21.05 -2.59 -18.20
N SER A 278 -21.73 -2.19 -19.28
CA SER A 278 -22.25 -0.84 -19.46
C SER A 278 -23.36 -0.51 -18.46
N SER A 279 -24.28 -1.44 -18.18
CA SER A 279 -25.35 -1.29 -17.20
C SER A 279 -24.79 -1.19 -15.77
N ILE A 280 -23.83 -2.07 -15.42
CA ILE A 280 -23.16 -2.06 -14.11
C ILE A 280 -22.46 -0.72 -13.91
N LEU A 281 -21.69 -0.29 -14.91
CA LEU A 281 -20.92 0.94 -14.84
C LEU A 281 -21.80 2.20 -14.79
N MET A 282 -22.94 2.19 -15.48
CA MET A 282 -23.92 3.27 -15.43
C MET A 282 -24.52 3.42 -14.03
N ILE A 283 -25.01 2.32 -13.46
CA ILE A 283 -25.67 2.34 -12.15
C ILE A 283 -24.68 2.70 -11.04
N ILE A 284 -23.48 2.12 -11.05
CA ILE A 284 -22.46 2.43 -10.06
C ILE A 284 -21.92 3.87 -10.20
N GLY A 285 -21.88 4.41 -11.41
CA GLY A 285 -21.54 5.80 -11.68
C GLY A 285 -22.57 6.76 -11.09
N ILE A 286 -23.86 6.51 -11.31
CA ILE A 286 -24.96 7.31 -10.71
C ILE A 286 -24.91 7.25 -9.18
N ILE A 287 -24.77 6.05 -8.61
CA ILE A 287 -24.64 5.86 -7.16
C ILE A 287 -23.43 6.61 -6.61
N SER A 288 -22.30 6.59 -7.32
CA SER A 288 -21.09 7.31 -6.91
C SER A 288 -21.29 8.82 -6.91
N ILE A 289 -22.03 9.38 -7.87
CA ILE A 289 -22.39 10.81 -7.87
C ILE A 289 -23.25 11.14 -6.65
N ILE A 290 -24.28 10.33 -6.35
CA ILE A 290 -25.14 10.55 -5.18
C ILE A 290 -24.32 10.47 -3.89
N LEU A 291 -23.53 9.40 -3.73
CA LEU A 291 -22.66 9.21 -2.56
C LEU A 291 -21.65 10.35 -2.40
N SER A 292 -21.10 10.87 -3.51
CA SER A 292 -20.16 11.99 -3.47
C SER A 292 -20.80 13.27 -2.91
N ALA A 293 -22.04 13.58 -3.30
CA ALA A 293 -22.78 14.72 -2.78
C ALA A 293 -23.05 14.58 -1.28
N VAL A 294 -23.51 13.40 -0.85
CA VAL A 294 -23.78 13.13 0.58
C VAL A 294 -22.48 13.14 1.40
N ALA A 295 -21.41 12.53 0.87
CA ALA A 295 -20.10 12.53 1.52
C ALA A 295 -19.55 13.96 1.66
N TYR A 296 -19.70 14.80 0.64
CA TYR A 296 -19.30 16.21 0.67
C TYR A 296 -20.03 16.97 1.78
N ILE A 297 -21.36 16.83 1.85
CA ILE A 297 -22.17 17.46 2.91
C ILE A 297 -21.69 16.99 4.30
N ARG A 298 -21.39 15.70 4.45
CA ARG A 298 -20.92 15.14 5.72
C ARG A 298 -19.52 15.62 6.09
N VAL A 299 -18.60 15.75 5.13
CA VAL A 299 -17.24 16.24 5.36
C VAL A 299 -17.21 17.72 5.72
N ILE A 300 -18.06 18.55 5.13
CA ILE A 300 -18.11 19.98 5.46
C ILE A 300 -18.53 20.20 6.92
N LYS A 301 -19.46 19.39 7.42
CA LYS A 301 -19.92 19.44 8.82
C LYS A 301 -18.83 19.07 9.84
N VAL A 302 -17.71 18.48 9.40
CA VAL A 302 -16.58 18.13 10.27
C VAL A 302 -15.55 19.28 10.27
N PRO A 303 -15.08 19.75 11.45
CA PRO A 303 -14.05 20.77 11.55
C PRO A 303 -12.75 20.38 10.81
N PRO A 304 -12.07 21.32 10.11
CA PRO A 304 -10.88 21.02 9.31
C PRO A 304 -9.74 20.31 10.05
N SER A 305 -9.60 20.55 11.36
CA SER A 305 -8.60 19.90 12.23
C SER A 305 -8.83 18.38 12.35
N GLN A 306 -10.09 17.94 12.37
CA GLN A 306 -10.50 16.55 12.57
C GLN A 306 -10.71 15.77 11.26
N ARG A 307 -10.74 16.46 10.10
CA ARG A 307 -10.87 15.83 8.77
C ARG A 307 -9.65 14.97 8.46
N PHE A 308 -9.86 13.78 7.91
CA PHE A 308 -8.76 12.90 7.51
C PHE A 308 -7.70 13.62 6.65
N SER A 309 -6.42 13.49 7.02
CA SER A 309 -5.27 14.06 6.32
C SER A 309 -4.09 13.12 6.47
N PHE A 310 -3.41 12.80 5.37
CA PHE A 310 -2.15 12.07 5.35
C PHE A 310 -1.01 12.93 5.91
N LYS A 311 -0.97 13.16 7.22
CA LYS A 311 0.19 13.76 7.87
C LYS A 311 0.87 12.66 8.69
N SER A 312 1.90 12.08 8.09
CA SER A 312 2.90 11.24 8.77
C SER A 312 4.16 12.06 9.02
#